data_AF-A0A954U5K5-F1
#
_entry.id   AF-A0A954U5K5-F1
#
_cell.length_a   1.000
_cell.length_b   1.000
_cell.length_c   1.000
_cell.angle_alpha   90.00
_cell.angle_beta   90.00
_cell.angle_gamma   90.00
#
_symmetry.space_group_name_H-M   'P 1'
#
loop_
_entity.id
_entity.type
_entity.pdbx_description
1 polymer ?
#
loop_
_entity_poly.entity_id
_entity_poly.type
_entity_poly.pdbx_seq_one_letter_code
_entity_poly.pdbx_strand_id
1 'polypeptide(L)'
;MSNGGGTTDGRRARLRELIRSQGFASIPDLRSALDVSESTIRRDLDALVAEGEAQRTHGGVFYTGGGASLQLFENRRAGDWDSKRQVAKAAARLIDNHDTLLLDGGSTTYELARQLVGRPLQIVTNSLPVANLFAASDQADLVLLGGYVHSRTAVSLGPYANQMLATLNVQKAFLSIAGVDARGYYNSN
;
A
#
# COMPACT_ATOMS: atom_id res chain seq x y z
N MET A 1 8.58 -44.41 -1.51
CA MET A 1 9.08 -43.79 -2.75
C MET A 1 7.90 -43.22 -3.53
N SER A 2 7.83 -41.90 -3.68
CA SER A 2 7.20 -41.08 -4.75
C SER A 2 6.81 -39.72 -4.12
N ASN A 3 7.69 -38.72 -4.12
CA ASN A 3 7.99 -37.78 -5.22
C ASN A 3 6.75 -36.98 -5.65
N GLY A 4 6.51 -35.86 -4.94
CA GLY A 4 5.51 -34.84 -5.27
C GLY A 4 6.16 -33.47 -5.23
N GLY A 5 7.18 -33.25 -6.08
CA GLY A 5 7.74 -31.93 -6.30
C GLY A 5 6.67 -31.01 -6.86
N GLY A 6 5.93 -30.35 -5.97
CA GLY A 6 5.03 -29.27 -6.34
C GLY A 6 5.82 -28.23 -7.12
N THR A 7 5.33 -27.88 -8.31
CA THR A 7 5.97 -26.86 -9.15
C THR A 7 6.20 -25.59 -8.34
N THR A 8 7.31 -24.88 -8.59
CA THR A 8 7.63 -23.60 -7.94
C THR A 8 6.42 -22.66 -7.92
N ASP A 9 5.63 -22.69 -8.98
CA ASP A 9 4.42 -21.89 -9.15
C ASP A 9 3.29 -22.29 -8.18
N GLY A 10 3.03 -23.60 -8.03
CA GLY A 10 2.04 -24.11 -7.07
C GLY A 10 2.44 -23.85 -5.61
N ARG A 11 3.74 -23.90 -5.30
CA ARG A 11 4.23 -23.55 -3.96
C ARG A 11 4.09 -22.06 -3.67
N ARG A 12 4.43 -21.19 -4.63
CA ARG A 12 4.27 -19.73 -4.50
C ARG A 12 2.80 -19.33 -4.32
N ALA A 13 1.86 -19.97 -5.03
CA ALA A 13 0.43 -19.74 -4.82
C ALA A 13 0.00 -20.06 -3.38
N ARG A 14 0.51 -21.16 -2.82
CA ARG A 14 0.22 -21.59 -1.45
C ARG A 14 0.85 -20.67 -0.40
N LEU A 15 2.07 -20.20 -0.67
CA LEU A 15 2.76 -19.19 0.13
C LEU A 15 1.98 -17.86 0.16
N ARG A 16 1.51 -17.38 -1.00
CA ARG A 16 0.63 -16.20 -1.10
C ARG A 16 -0.62 -16.35 -0.25
N GLU A 17 -1.29 -17.50 -0.32
CA GLU A 17 -2.52 -17.73 0.44
C GLU A 17 -2.30 -17.75 1.97
N LEU A 18 -1.20 -18.35 2.42
CA LEU A 18 -0.81 -18.34 3.83
C LEU A 18 -0.58 -16.93 4.35
N ILE A 19 0.21 -16.13 3.62
CA ILE A 19 0.55 -14.77 4.02
C ILE A 19 -0.70 -13.88 3.92
N ARG A 20 -1.54 -14.05 2.90
CA ARG A 20 -2.83 -13.35 2.72
C ARG A 20 -3.81 -13.60 3.86
N SER A 21 -3.97 -14.87 4.27
CA SER A 21 -4.93 -15.24 5.32
C SER A 21 -4.49 -14.81 6.72
N GLN A 22 -3.18 -14.73 6.97
CA GLN A 22 -2.64 -14.41 8.29
C GLN A 22 -2.22 -12.94 8.43
N GLY A 23 -2.06 -12.21 7.32
CA GLY A 23 -1.58 -10.82 7.28
C GLY A 23 -0.09 -10.69 7.56
N PHE A 24 0.41 -11.41 8.56
CA PHE A 24 1.81 -11.60 8.91
C PHE A 24 2.11 -13.09 9.03
N ALA A 25 3.27 -13.52 8.52
CA ALA A 25 3.77 -14.88 8.73
C ALA A 25 5.26 -14.85 9.07
N SER A 26 5.67 -15.61 10.09
CA SER A 26 7.08 -15.77 10.40
C SER A 26 7.75 -16.78 9.45
N ILE A 27 9.06 -16.64 9.23
CA ILE A 27 9.79 -17.63 8.41
C ILE A 27 9.69 -19.06 8.99
N PRO A 28 9.80 -19.27 10.31
CA PRO A 28 9.54 -20.59 10.92
C PRO A 28 8.16 -21.17 10.61
N ASP A 29 7.09 -20.36 10.72
CA ASP A 29 5.72 -20.82 10.46
C ASP A 29 5.54 -21.24 8.99
N LEU A 30 6.08 -20.44 8.07
CA LEU A 30 6.04 -20.72 6.64
C LEU A 30 6.79 -22.00 6.27
N ARG A 31 7.94 -22.25 6.91
CA ARG A 31 8.69 -23.49 6.74
C ARG A 31 7.89 -24.69 7.20
N SER A 32 7.24 -24.60 8.36
CA SER A 32 6.41 -25.67 8.91
C SER A 32 5.17 -25.93 8.06
N ALA A 33 4.53 -24.88 7.53
CA ALA A 33 3.29 -24.99 6.77
C ALA A 33 3.49 -25.52 5.34
N LEU A 34 4.65 -25.22 4.73
CA LEU A 34 4.95 -25.59 3.34
C LEU A 34 5.96 -26.74 3.21
N ASP A 35 6.49 -27.23 4.33
CA ASP A 35 7.48 -28.30 4.42
C ASP A 35 8.69 -28.07 3.49
N VAL A 36 9.30 -26.88 3.59
CA VAL A 36 10.46 -26.49 2.77
C VAL A 36 11.56 -25.82 3.59
N SER A 37 12.77 -25.80 3.04
CA SER A 37 13.92 -25.16 3.67
C SER A 37 13.73 -23.65 3.80
N GLU A 38 14.42 -23.06 4.77
CA GLU A 38 14.45 -21.60 4.94
C GLU A 38 14.94 -20.87 3.69
N SER A 39 15.97 -21.40 3.02
CA SER A 39 16.49 -20.83 1.78
C SER A 39 15.45 -20.80 0.65
N THR A 40 14.56 -21.80 0.61
CA THR A 40 13.47 -21.87 -0.36
C THR A 40 12.38 -20.84 -0.05
N ILE A 41 11.95 -20.75 1.22
CA ILE A 41 11.02 -19.71 1.68
C ILE A 41 11.57 -18.32 1.38
N ARG A 42 12.85 -18.05 1.70
CA ARG A 42 13.47 -16.75 1.42
C ARG A 42 13.44 -16.42 -0.07
N ARG A 43 13.74 -17.39 -0.95
CA ARG A 43 13.75 -17.19 -2.41
C ARG A 43 12.37 -16.89 -2.99
N ASP A 44 11.33 -17.58 -2.53
CA ASP A 44 9.96 -17.25 -2.95
C ASP A 44 9.47 -15.95 -2.32
N LEU A 45 9.89 -15.70 -1.08
CA LEU A 45 9.98 -14.42 -0.39
C LEU A 45 10.30 -13.29 -1.35
N ASP A 46 11.50 -13.38 -1.90
CA ASP A 46 12.07 -12.37 -2.75
C ASP A 46 11.29 -12.20 -4.06
N ALA A 47 10.71 -13.27 -4.60
CA ALA A 47 9.84 -13.17 -5.78
C ALA A 47 8.55 -12.40 -5.47
N LEU A 48 7.84 -12.74 -4.39
CA LEU A 48 6.61 -12.05 -3.99
C LEU A 48 6.86 -10.59 -3.60
N VAL A 49 8.01 -10.30 -2.99
CA VAL A 49 8.44 -8.93 -2.68
C VAL A 49 8.77 -8.15 -3.95
N ALA A 50 9.46 -8.77 -4.92
CA ALA A 50 9.73 -8.15 -6.22
C ALA A 50 8.44 -7.87 -7.01
N GLU A 51 7.42 -8.71 -6.84
CA GLU A 51 6.08 -8.54 -7.40
C GLU A 51 5.21 -7.56 -6.58
N GLY A 52 5.67 -7.10 -5.42
CA GLY A 52 4.96 -6.16 -4.54
C GLY A 52 3.80 -6.77 -3.74
N GLU A 53 3.70 -8.09 -3.70
CA GLU A 53 2.64 -8.84 -3.00
C GLU A 53 2.97 -9.12 -1.53
N ALA A 54 4.23 -8.92 -1.15
CA ALA A 54 4.71 -9.10 0.21
C ALA A 54 5.79 -8.07 0.59
N GLN A 55 5.99 -7.82 1.89
CA GLN A 55 7.07 -6.97 2.42
C GLN A 55 7.80 -7.68 3.56
N ARG A 56 9.14 -7.67 3.51
CA ARG A 56 10.00 -8.28 4.53
C ARG A 56 9.98 -7.47 5.84
N THR A 57 10.10 -8.19 6.95
CA THR A 57 10.43 -7.66 8.28
C THR A 57 11.52 -8.53 8.93
N HIS A 58 12.00 -8.15 10.11
CA HIS A 58 13.17 -8.75 10.77
C HIS A 58 13.02 -10.26 11.08
N GLY A 59 11.79 -10.78 11.18
CA GLY A 59 11.51 -12.19 11.50
C GLY A 59 10.50 -12.90 10.58
N GLY A 60 10.06 -12.25 9.51
CA GLY A 60 8.92 -12.73 8.74
C GLY A 60 8.57 -11.85 7.56
N VAL A 61 7.30 -11.89 7.19
CA VAL A 61 6.77 -11.21 6.02
C VAL A 61 5.35 -10.75 6.30
N PHE A 62 5.02 -9.56 5.82
CA PHE A 62 3.64 -9.07 5.75
C PHE A 62 3.10 -9.26 4.35
N TYR A 63 1.83 -9.64 4.24
CA TYR A 63 1.10 -9.54 3.00
C TYR A 63 0.83 -8.07 2.72
N THR A 64 1.38 -7.54 1.63
CA THR A 64 1.11 -6.15 1.24
C THR A 64 -0.16 -6.01 0.43
N GLY A 65 -0.97 -7.08 0.32
CA GLY A 65 -2.09 -7.06 -0.59
C GLY A 65 -1.60 -7.21 -2.01
N GLY A 66 -1.04 -8.37 -2.38
CA GLY A 66 -0.97 -8.76 -3.78
C GLY A 66 -2.36 -8.65 -4.39
N GLY A 67 -2.64 -7.52 -5.04
CA GLY A 67 -3.92 -7.22 -5.64
C GLY A 67 -4.95 -6.43 -4.82
N ALA A 68 -4.98 -6.26 -3.49
CA ALA A 68 -6.13 -5.55 -2.89
C ALA A 68 -6.13 -4.03 -3.22
N SER A 69 -4.98 -3.37 -3.07
CA SER A 69 -4.79 -1.97 -3.48
C SER A 69 -4.75 -1.82 -5.01
N LEU A 70 -4.16 -2.79 -5.72
CA LEU A 70 -4.10 -2.80 -7.20
C LEU A 70 -5.46 -3.10 -7.85
N GLN A 71 -6.29 -3.99 -7.29
CA GLN A 71 -7.66 -4.34 -7.74
C GLN A 71 -8.60 -3.15 -7.65
N LEU A 72 -8.47 -2.31 -6.61
CA LEU A 72 -9.18 -1.02 -6.54
C LEU A 72 -8.86 -0.11 -7.72
N PHE A 73 -7.70 -0.31 -8.35
CA PHE A 73 -7.23 0.46 -9.48
C PHE A 73 -7.10 -0.37 -10.79
N GLU A 74 -7.54 -1.64 -10.82
CA GLU A 74 -7.32 -2.57 -11.95
C GLU A 74 -8.05 -2.14 -13.22
N ASN A 75 -9.15 -1.40 -13.09
CA ASN A 75 -9.87 -0.82 -14.22
C ASN A 75 -9.17 0.39 -14.86
N ARG A 76 -7.98 0.80 -14.36
CA ARG A 76 -7.21 1.92 -14.91
C ARG A 76 -6.17 1.39 -15.91
N ARG A 77 -6.07 2.02 -17.09
CA ARG A 77 -5.22 1.52 -18.20
C ARG A 77 -3.75 1.55 -17.78
N ALA A 78 -2.95 0.60 -18.26
CA ALA A 78 -1.51 0.54 -17.97
C ALA A 78 -0.78 1.87 -18.25
N GLY A 79 -1.13 2.57 -19.35
CA GLY A 79 -0.57 3.89 -19.69
C GLY A 79 -0.92 5.02 -18.71
N ASP A 80 -1.99 4.88 -17.92
CA ASP A 80 -2.38 5.87 -16.92
C ASP A 80 -1.43 5.83 -15.71
N TRP A 81 -0.73 4.72 -15.48
CA TRP A 81 0.14 4.53 -14.33
C TRP A 81 1.49 5.22 -14.49
N ASP A 82 2.11 5.13 -15.67
CA ASP A 82 3.39 5.78 -15.93
C ASP A 82 3.28 7.30 -15.81
N SER A 83 2.21 7.87 -16.36
CA SER A 83 1.94 9.31 -16.26
C SER A 83 1.76 9.74 -14.80
N LYS A 84 0.99 8.98 -14.01
CA LYS A 84 0.81 9.26 -12.57
C LYS A 84 2.09 9.09 -11.77
N ARG A 85 2.94 8.13 -12.14
CA ARG A 85 4.26 7.95 -11.54
C ARG A 85 5.18 9.12 -11.81
N GLN A 86 5.15 9.70 -13.00
CA GLN A 86 5.91 10.91 -13.30
C GLN A 86 5.44 12.10 -12.46
N VAL A 87 4.11 12.29 -12.35
CA VAL A 87 3.53 13.31 -11.46
C VAL A 87 3.94 13.08 -10.00
N ALA A 88 3.86 11.83 -9.52
CA ALA A 88 4.28 11.44 -8.18
C ALA A 88 5.76 11.76 -7.91
N LYS A 89 6.65 11.47 -8.85
CA LYS A 89 8.09 11.79 -8.74
C LYS A 89 8.34 13.30 -8.66
N ALA A 90 7.60 14.10 -9.43
CA ALA A 90 7.70 15.55 -9.37
C ALA A 90 7.19 16.08 -8.02
N ALA A 91 6.02 15.60 -7.56
CA ALA A 91 5.43 15.98 -6.27
C ALA A 91 6.32 15.59 -5.08
N ALA A 92 6.97 14.42 -5.13
CA ALA A 92 7.88 13.96 -4.07
C ALA A 92 9.06 14.91 -3.80
N ARG A 93 9.47 15.71 -4.80
CA ARG A 93 10.54 16.71 -4.65
C ARG A 93 10.11 17.96 -3.89
N LEU A 94 8.81 18.16 -3.71
CA LEU A 94 8.25 19.28 -2.95
C LEU A 94 8.08 18.95 -1.46
N ILE A 95 8.46 17.73 -1.06
CA ILE A 95 8.29 17.21 0.28
C ILE A 95 9.66 17.15 0.95
N ASP A 96 9.74 17.73 2.13
CA ASP A 96 10.91 17.75 2.99
C ASP A 96 10.78 16.66 4.05
N ASN A 97 11.91 16.23 4.60
CA ASN A 97 11.88 15.32 5.74
C ASN A 97 11.22 16.00 6.93
N HIS A 98 10.48 15.22 7.72
CA HIS A 98 9.69 15.63 8.88
C HIS A 98 8.47 16.50 8.59
N ASP A 99 8.03 16.61 7.32
CA ASP A 99 6.72 17.17 7.00
C ASP A 99 5.57 16.30 7.55
N THR A 100 4.50 16.95 7.99
CA THR A 100 3.16 16.37 8.13
C THR A 100 2.38 16.56 6.83
N LEU A 101 2.00 15.46 6.21
CA LEU A 101 1.38 15.41 4.89
C LEU A 101 -0.03 14.84 4.97
N LEU A 102 -1.00 15.53 4.38
CA LEU A 102 -2.29 14.93 4.05
C LEU A 102 -2.22 14.30 2.66
N LEU A 103 -2.40 12.99 2.58
CA LEU A 103 -2.48 12.23 1.34
C LEU A 103 -3.92 11.73 1.13
N ASP A 104 -4.60 12.27 0.12
CA ASP A 104 -5.92 11.82 -0.30
C ASP A 104 -5.93 10.40 -0.91
N GLY A 105 -7.11 9.85 -1.13
CA GLY A 105 -7.30 8.64 -1.92
C GLY A 105 -7.10 8.84 -3.43
N GLY A 106 -6.85 7.74 -4.12
CA GLY A 106 -6.69 7.70 -5.57
C GLY A 106 -5.32 7.20 -6.02
N SER A 107 -5.24 6.75 -7.27
CA SER A 107 -4.04 6.09 -7.80
C SER A 107 -2.83 7.02 -7.90
N THR A 108 -3.06 8.33 -8.12
CA THR A 108 -1.95 9.30 -8.25
C THR A 108 -1.31 9.56 -6.90
N THR A 109 -2.13 9.82 -5.88
CA THR A 109 -1.66 10.00 -4.51
C THR A 109 -1.07 8.72 -3.93
N TYR A 110 -1.59 7.55 -4.32
CA TYR A 110 -0.97 6.27 -4.00
C TYR A 110 0.44 6.12 -4.60
N GLU A 111 0.65 6.48 -5.88
CA GLU A 111 1.99 6.46 -6.48
C GLU A 111 2.93 7.46 -5.80
N LEU A 112 2.44 8.62 -5.34
CA LEU A 112 3.21 9.54 -4.51
C LEU A 112 3.60 8.88 -3.18
N ALA A 113 2.65 8.31 -2.45
CA ALA A 113 2.90 7.59 -1.20
C ALA A 113 4.00 6.53 -1.34
N ARG A 114 4.01 5.78 -2.45
CA ARG A 114 5.06 4.80 -2.74
C ARG A 114 6.46 5.41 -2.86
N GLN A 115 6.58 6.64 -3.37
CA GLN A 115 7.88 7.34 -3.45
C GLN A 115 8.37 7.83 -2.07
N LEU A 116 7.48 7.87 -1.07
CA LEU A 116 7.76 8.43 0.26
C LEU A 116 8.04 7.37 1.32
N VAL A 117 7.82 6.08 1.02
CA VAL A 117 8.11 4.97 1.95
C VAL A 117 9.59 5.02 2.37
N GLY A 118 9.84 4.92 3.68
CA GLY A 118 11.17 4.97 4.27
C GLY A 118 11.71 6.38 4.55
N ARG A 119 10.94 7.43 4.26
CA ARG A 119 11.28 8.80 4.66
C ARG A 119 10.72 9.10 6.05
N PRO A 120 11.40 9.91 6.87
CA PRO A 120 10.88 10.32 8.17
C PRO A 120 9.80 11.38 7.98
N LEU A 121 8.53 11.00 8.07
CA LEU A 121 7.37 11.86 7.77
C LEU A 121 6.23 11.57 8.74
N GLN A 122 5.30 12.51 8.87
CA GLN A 122 4.00 12.22 9.48
C GLN A 122 2.93 12.17 8.37
N ILE A 123 2.29 11.02 8.19
CA ILE A 123 1.31 10.80 7.14
C ILE A 123 -0.09 10.84 7.73
N VAL A 124 -0.91 11.75 7.25
CA VAL A 124 -2.37 11.77 7.47
C VAL A 124 -3.03 11.28 6.19
N THR A 125 -3.93 10.30 6.26
CA THR A 125 -4.64 9.83 5.07
C THR A 125 -6.02 9.29 5.40
N ASN A 126 -6.97 9.45 4.47
CA ASN A 126 -8.25 8.74 4.49
C ASN A 126 -8.21 7.43 3.69
N SER A 127 -7.10 7.10 3.04
CA SER A 127 -7.02 6.01 2.07
C SER A 127 -6.40 4.77 2.70
N LEU A 128 -7.17 3.67 2.79
CA LEU A 128 -6.63 2.40 3.28
C LEU A 128 -5.44 1.89 2.45
N PRO A 129 -5.45 1.98 1.09
CA PRO A 129 -4.29 1.64 0.29
C PRO A 129 -3.03 2.43 0.65
N VAL A 130 -3.16 3.74 0.91
CA VAL A 130 -2.03 4.58 1.32
C VAL A 130 -1.59 4.23 2.73
N ALA A 131 -2.53 4.09 3.67
CA ALA A 131 -2.25 3.72 5.05
C ALA A 131 -1.46 2.41 5.14
N ASN A 132 -1.81 1.42 4.31
CA ASN A 132 -1.12 0.12 4.29
C ASN A 132 0.36 0.22 3.92
N LEU A 133 0.77 1.22 3.10
CA LEU A 133 2.18 1.43 2.76
C LEU A 133 3.03 1.90 3.95
N PHE A 134 2.40 2.54 4.95
CA PHE A 134 3.08 3.11 6.10
C PHE A 134 2.79 2.37 7.41
N ALA A 135 1.84 1.42 7.43
CA ALA A 135 1.40 0.71 8.63
C ALA A 135 2.52 -0.01 9.39
N ALA A 136 3.56 -0.45 8.68
CA ALA A 136 4.74 -1.09 9.25
C ALA A 136 6.01 -0.23 9.14
N SER A 137 5.87 1.08 8.92
CA SER A 137 7.02 1.97 8.81
C SER A 137 7.67 2.18 10.18
N ASP A 138 9.00 2.17 10.20
CA ASP A 138 9.85 2.56 11.34
C ASP A 138 10.32 4.01 11.26
N GLN A 139 10.08 4.67 10.11
CA GLN A 139 10.52 6.05 9.84
C GLN A 139 9.35 7.04 9.90
N ALA A 140 8.13 6.62 9.52
CA ALA A 140 6.98 7.51 9.43
C ALA A 140 5.89 7.16 10.44
N ASP A 141 5.30 8.19 11.03
CA ASP A 141 4.08 8.07 11.83
C ASP A 141 2.84 8.15 10.93
N LEU A 142 1.81 7.36 11.23
CA LEU A 142 0.58 7.29 10.45
C LEU A 142 -0.65 7.67 11.27
N VAL A 143 -1.41 8.64 10.76
CA VAL A 143 -2.75 9.01 11.20
C VAL A 143 -3.75 8.62 10.12
N LEU A 144 -4.52 7.57 10.36
CA LEU A 144 -5.62 7.16 9.49
C LEU A 144 -6.92 7.84 9.90
N LEU A 145 -7.51 8.62 9.00
CA LEU A 145 -8.81 9.25 9.21
C LEU A 145 -9.90 8.16 9.31
N GLY A 146 -10.61 8.14 10.44
CA GLY A 146 -11.72 7.21 10.68
C GLY A 146 -12.99 7.56 9.90
N GLY A 147 -14.09 6.82 10.08
CA GLY A 147 -15.33 6.95 9.30
C GLY A 147 -15.79 5.65 8.66
N TYR A 148 -16.72 5.73 7.72
CA TYR A 148 -17.12 4.57 6.94
C TYR A 148 -16.21 4.43 5.71
N VAL A 149 -15.79 3.22 5.40
CA VAL A 149 -14.93 2.95 4.25
C VAL A 149 -15.79 2.67 3.02
N HIS A 150 -15.63 3.48 1.98
CA HIS A 150 -16.33 3.26 0.72
C HIS A 150 -15.75 2.06 -0.03
N SER A 151 -16.57 1.05 -0.31
CA SER A 151 -16.12 -0.27 -0.80
C SER A 151 -15.35 -0.24 -2.11
N ARG A 152 -15.62 0.72 -3.01
CA ARG A 152 -14.98 0.80 -4.34
C ARG A 152 -13.66 1.57 -4.35
N THR A 153 -13.48 2.49 -3.43
CA THR A 153 -12.32 3.40 -3.40
C THR A 153 -11.43 3.16 -2.18
N ALA A 154 -11.93 2.40 -1.20
CA ALA A 154 -11.29 2.13 0.09
C ALA A 154 -10.81 3.40 0.82
N VAL A 155 -11.56 4.50 0.64
CA VAL A 155 -11.36 5.75 1.37
C VAL A 155 -12.39 5.86 2.48
N SER A 156 -11.96 6.38 3.62
CA SER A 156 -12.82 6.69 4.74
C SER A 156 -13.52 8.03 4.55
N LEU A 157 -14.82 8.05 4.76
CA LEU A 157 -15.71 9.18 4.53
C LEU A 157 -16.70 9.36 5.69
N GLY A 158 -17.45 10.46 5.63
CA GLY A 158 -18.55 10.74 6.53
C GLY A 158 -18.17 11.59 7.74
N PRO A 159 -19.09 11.76 8.69
CA PRO A 159 -18.96 12.76 9.75
C PRO A 159 -17.75 12.55 10.66
N TYR A 160 -17.39 11.29 10.97
CA TYR A 160 -16.22 11.00 11.79
C TYR A 160 -14.90 11.37 11.08
N ALA A 161 -14.80 11.13 9.77
CA ALA A 161 -13.66 11.54 8.96
C ALA A 161 -13.51 13.07 8.99
N ASN A 162 -14.63 13.78 8.77
CA ASN A 162 -14.66 15.23 8.74
C ASN A 162 -14.31 15.86 10.09
N GLN A 163 -14.84 15.31 11.18
CA GLN A 163 -14.56 15.80 12.53
C GLN A 163 -13.09 15.62 12.90
N MET A 164 -12.51 14.45 12.56
CA MET A 164 -11.09 14.20 12.78
C MET A 164 -10.22 15.11 11.91
N LEU A 165 -10.58 15.30 10.64
CA LEU A 165 -9.85 16.20 9.74
C LEU A 165 -9.87 17.65 10.23
N ALA A 166 -10.99 18.11 10.80
CA ALA A 166 -11.15 19.46 11.32
C ALA A 166 -10.25 19.80 12.52
N THR A 167 -9.68 18.80 13.21
CA THR A 167 -8.78 19.01 14.34
C THR A 167 -7.30 18.86 13.99
N LEU A 168 -6.98 18.49 12.74
CA LEU A 168 -5.61 18.25 12.30
C LEU A 168 -5.04 19.47 11.58
N ASN A 169 -3.75 19.69 11.78
CA ASN A 169 -2.97 20.69 11.04
C ASN A 169 -1.87 19.95 10.27
N VAL A 170 -1.79 20.16 8.96
CA VAL A 170 -0.79 19.56 8.07
C VAL A 170 -0.04 20.68 7.35
N GLN A 171 1.25 20.50 7.05
CA GLN A 171 2.01 21.51 6.29
C GLN A 171 1.69 21.44 4.80
N LYS A 172 1.48 20.24 4.26
CA LYS A 172 1.24 20.04 2.82
C LYS A 172 0.10 19.03 2.61
N ALA A 173 -0.74 19.28 1.61
CA ALA A 173 -1.83 18.39 1.22
C ALA A 173 -1.73 18.03 -0.26
N PHE A 174 -1.86 16.75 -0.58
CA PHE A 174 -1.86 16.20 -1.92
C PHE A 174 -3.22 15.55 -2.20
N LEU A 175 -4.02 16.26 -2.99
CA LEU A 175 -5.41 15.89 -3.28
C LEU A 175 -5.53 15.34 -4.70
N SER A 176 -6.29 14.25 -4.86
CA SER A 176 -6.60 13.72 -6.19
C SER A 176 -7.83 14.43 -6.76
N ILE A 177 -7.80 14.71 -8.06
CA ILE A 177 -8.92 15.33 -8.77
C ILE A 177 -9.34 14.44 -9.95
N ALA A 178 -10.63 14.43 -10.26
CA ALA A 178 -11.19 13.79 -11.44
C ALA A 178 -11.13 14.70 -12.68
N GLY A 179 -11.12 16.02 -12.48
CA GLY A 179 -11.01 16.99 -13.55
C GLY A 179 -10.64 18.38 -13.05
N VAL A 180 -10.15 19.21 -13.97
CA VAL A 180 -9.85 20.63 -13.75
C VAL A 180 -10.33 21.41 -14.97
N ASP A 181 -10.98 22.54 -14.72
CA ASP A 181 -11.26 23.55 -15.73
C ASP A 181 -10.99 24.95 -15.16
N ALA A 182 -11.28 25.99 -15.94
CA ALA A 182 -11.06 27.38 -15.52
C ALA A 182 -11.86 27.81 -14.27
N ARG A 183 -12.89 27.06 -13.89
CA ARG A 183 -13.76 27.32 -12.73
C ARG A 183 -13.29 26.59 -11.48
N GLY A 184 -12.44 25.57 -11.61
CA GLY A 184 -11.81 24.93 -10.47
C GLY A 184 -11.49 23.46 -10.66
N TYR A 185 -11.38 22.78 -9.53
CA TYR A 185 -11.00 21.39 -9.42
C TYR A 185 -12.20 20.55 -8.98
N TYR A 186 -12.38 19.41 -9.63
CA TYR A 186 -13.55 18.55 -9.44
C TYR A 186 -13.11 17.16 -9.04
N ASN A 187 -13.82 16.58 -8.08
CA ASN A 187 -13.71 15.19 -7.71
C ASN A 187 -15.11 14.55 -7.73
N SER A 188 -15.18 13.25 -7.99
CA SER A 188 -16.43 12.49 -8.10
C SER A 188 -16.65 11.56 -6.90
N ASN A 189 -16.01 11.86 -5.76
CA ASN A 189 -16.14 11.10 -4.52
C ASN A 189 -17.38 11.52 -3.72
#